data_AF-A0A3D4CPM2-F1
#
_entry.id   AF-A0A3D4CPM2-F1
#
_cell.length_a   1.000
_cell.length_b   1.000
_cell.length_c   1.000
_cell.angle_alpha   90.00
_cell.angle_beta   90.00
_cell.angle_gamma   90.00
#
_symmetry.space_group_name_H-M   'P 1'
#
loop_
_entity.id
_entity.type
_entity.pdbx_description
1 polymer ?
#
loop_
_entity_poly.entity_id
_entity_poly.type
_entity_poly.pdbx_seq_one_letter_code
_entity_poly.pdbx_strand_id
1 'polypeptide(L)' 'MSKKRSKRYEKAAEVVEDRPYALAEAVGTLKKFPAPKFDPTVTLSFRIGV' A
#
# COMPACT_ATOMS: atom_id res chain seq x y z
N MET A 1 10.17 10.05 -19.31
CA MET A 1 9.39 9.04 -18.57
C MET A 1 8.50 9.78 -17.57
N SER A 2 7.22 9.94 -17.87
CA SER A 2 6.27 10.67 -17.01
C SER A 2 6.23 10.02 -15.62
N LYS A 3 6.85 10.67 -14.63
CA LYS A 3 6.87 10.27 -13.21
C LYS A 3 5.50 10.34 -12.51
N LYS A 4 4.45 10.72 -13.23
CA LYS A 4 3.13 11.00 -12.65
C LYS A 4 2.44 9.68 -12.33
N ARG A 5 2.24 9.44 -11.04
CA ARG A 5 1.46 8.31 -10.53
C ARG A 5 -0.01 8.51 -10.90
N SER A 6 -0.78 7.43 -10.97
CA SER A 6 -2.21 7.54 -11.27
C SER A 6 -2.96 8.16 -10.09
N LYS A 7 -4.08 8.85 -10.35
CA LYS A 7 -4.94 9.44 -9.31
C LYS A 7 -5.34 8.43 -8.22
N ARG A 8 -5.44 7.15 -8.57
CA ARG A 8 -5.74 6.07 -7.62
C ARG A 8 -4.56 5.77 -6.68
N TYR A 9 -3.34 5.83 -7.19
CA TYR A 9 -2.12 5.69 -6.39
C TYR A 9 -1.94 6.86 -5.43
N GLU A 10 -2.19 8.09 -5.90
CA GLU A 10 -2.11 9.29 -5.06
C GLU A 10 -3.07 9.19 -3.87
N LYS A 11 -4.33 8.80 -4.10
CA LYS A 11 -5.31 8.56 -3.03
C LYS A 11 -4.91 7.45 -2.04
N ALA A 12 -4.23 6.41 -2.52
CA ALA A 12 -3.73 5.36 -1.62
C ALA A 12 -2.54 5.85 -0.79
N ALA A 13 -1.66 6.67 -1.38
CA ALA A 13 -0.50 7.24 -0.72
C ALA A 13 -0.88 8.24 0.38
N GLU A 14 -1.99 8.98 0.24
CA GLU A 14 -2.52 9.86 1.30
C GLU A 14 -2.95 9.09 2.56
N VAL A 15 -3.31 7.81 2.44
CA VAL A 15 -3.76 6.97 3.56
C VAL A 15 -2.59 6.27 4.27
N VAL A 16 -1.41 6.28 3.67
CA VAL A 16 -0.20 5.64 4.23
C VAL A 16 0.67 6.70 4.89
N GLU A 17 1.00 6.49 6.16
CA GLU A 17 1.98 7.28 6.91
C GLU A 17 3.37 6.63 6.78
N ASP A 18 4.42 7.44 6.77
CA ASP A 18 5.81 6.96 6.77
C ASP A 18 6.25 6.55 8.18
N ARG A 19 5.61 5.50 8.70
CA ARG A 19 5.90 4.94 10.03
C ARG A 19 5.90 3.41 10.01
N PRO A 20 6.64 2.77 10.93
CA PRO A 20 6.46 1.35 11.17
C PRO A 20 5.06 1.09 11.74
N TYR A 21 4.30 0.23 11.06
CA TYR A 21 2.99 -0.23 11.49
C TYR A 21 3.08 -1.58 12.20
N ALA A 22 2.23 -1.78 13.21
CA ALA A 22 1.93 -3.13 13.68
C ALA A 22 1.15 -3.90 12.59
N LEU A 23 1.30 -5.22 12.52
CA LEU A 23 0.66 -6.04 11.48
C LEU A 23 -0.87 -5.84 11.41
N ALA A 24 -1.53 -5.73 12.55
CA ALA A 24 -2.98 -5.52 12.61
C ALA A 24 -3.39 -4.17 12.01
N GLU A 25 -2.61 -3.11 12.27
CA GLU A 25 -2.85 -1.77 11.74
C GLU A 25 -2.57 -1.72 10.23
N ALA A 26 -1.51 -2.40 9.77
CA ALA A 26 -1.17 -2.52 8.36
C ALA A 26 -2.28 -3.21 7.56
N VAL A 27 -2.88 -4.29 8.07
CA VAL A 27 -4.02 -4.95 7.41
C VAL A 27 -5.25 -4.02 7.37
N GLY A 28 -5.46 -3.23 8.42
CA GLY A 28 -6.52 -2.23 8.48
C GLY A 28 -6.36 -1.11 7.43
N THR A 29 -5.13 -0.62 7.21
CA THR A 29 -4.85 0.40 6.18
C THR A 29 -4.95 -0.16 4.77
N LEU A 30 -4.50 -1.41 4.54
CA LEU A 30 -4.63 -2.10 3.25
C LEU A 30 -6.09 -2.17 2.75
N LYS A 31 -7.05 -2.43 3.65
CA LYS A 31 -8.49 -2.49 3.30
C LYS A 31 -9.10 -1.12 2.95
N LYS A 32 -8.48 -0.02 3.37
CA LYS A 32 -8.94 1.35 3.08
C LYS A 32 -8.52 1.82 1.69
N PHE A 33 -7.64 1.09 1.00
CA PHE A 33 -7.24 1.43 -0.35
C PHE A 33 -8.41 1.31 -1.33
N PRO A 34 -8.47 2.18 -2.35
CA PRO A 34 -9.52 2.13 -3.37
C PRO A 34 -9.48 0.78 -4.10
N ALA A 35 -10.42 -0.10 -3.74
CA ALA A 35 -10.44 -1.48 -4.19
C ALA A 35 -10.67 -1.58 -5.72
N PRO A 36 -9.83 -2.34 -6.44
CA PRO A 36 -10.11 -2.68 -7.82
C PRO A 36 -11.32 -3.62 -7.91
N LYS A 37 -11.87 -3.81 -9.12
CA LYS A 37 -13.01 -4.72 -9.37
C LYS A 37 -12.66 -6.21 -9.26
N PHE A 38 -11.43 -6.55 -8.92
CA PHE A 38 -10.91 -7.91 -8.82
C PHE A 38 -10.24 -8.10 -7.46
N ASP A 39 -10.02 -9.35 -7.06
CA ASP A 39 -9.35 -9.68 -5.80
C ASP A 39 -7.83 -9.46 -5.93
N PRO A 40 -7.24 -8.44 -5.25
CA PRO A 40 -5.83 -8.10 -5.41
C PRO A 40 -4.93 -8.96 -4.51
N THR A 41 -3.77 -9.35 -5.04
CA THR A 41 -2.74 -10.05 -4.25
C THR A 41 -1.95 -9.08 -3.38
N VAL A 42 -1.68 -9.48 -2.12
CA VAL A 42 -0.83 -8.73 -1.19
C VAL A 42 0.59 -9.30 -1.22
N THR A 43 1.58 -8.46 -1.48
CA THR A 43 3.01 -8.83 -1.49
C THR A 43 3.70 -8.36 -0.22
N LEU A 44 4.39 -9.26 0.47
CA LEU A 44 5.25 -8.95 1.62
C LEU A 44 6.72 -8.98 1.17
N SER A 45 7.42 -7.86 1.35
CA SER A 45 8.84 -7.73 0.97
C SER A 45 9.69 -7.65 2.23
N PHE A 46 10.64 -8.57 2.37
CA PHE A 46 11.57 -8.60 3.50
C PHE A 46 12.99 -8.36 2.98
N ARG A 47 13.71 -7.43 3.62
CA ARG A 47 15.16 -7.26 3.40
C ARG A 47 15.90 -8.18 4.36
N ILE A 48 16.42 -9.28 3.86
CA ILE A 48 17.22 -10.24 4.64
C ILE A 48 18.69 -9.82 4.50
N GLY A 49 19.34 -9.49 5.61
CA GLY A 49 20.74 -9.03 5.65
C GLY A 49 21.72 -10.20 5.66
N VAL A 50 21.85 -10.88 4.52
CA VAL A 50 22.95 -11.83 4.25
C VAL A 50 24.15 -11.06 3.73
#